data_AF-A0A1F8JKI2-F1
#
_entry.id   AF-A0A1F8JKI2-F1
#
_cell.length_a   1.000
_cell.length_b   1.000
_cell.length_c   1.000
_cell.angle_alpha   90.00
_cell.angle_beta   90.00
_cell.angle_gamma   90.00
#
_symmetry.space_group_name_H-M   'P 1'
#
loop_
_entity.id
_entity.type
_entity.pdbx_description
1 polymer ?
#
loop_
_entity_poly.entity_id
_entity_poly.type
_entity_poly.pdbx_seq_one_letter_code
_entity_poly.pdbx_strand_id
1 'polypeptide(L)'
;MKFQITAHDSSIFHEFHSISFDSCFTQQETRVVEGPPFRDKWRRDDTFLKLIRSAEMRSLVVELTGESRFRLLFDTWIENKPVSLQKAAFQGILIGLVVDVEGNVTLFSPLYENNALLYTGRLIVFGEVNSLYIYQPEDTESHAYKQFGYAYGDRLKNEHFPVLTLQ
;
A
#
# COMPACT_ATOMS: atom_id res chain seq x y z
N MET A 1 -14.94 -5.27 -7.70
CA MET A 1 -14.31 -6.26 -6.80
C MET A 1 -15.37 -6.92 -5.89
N LYS A 2 -15.31 -8.23 -5.60
CA LYS A 2 -16.08 -8.88 -4.51
C LYS A 2 -15.15 -9.86 -3.82
N PHE A 3 -14.35 -9.34 -2.90
CA PHE A 3 -13.43 -10.13 -2.11
C PHE A 3 -13.87 -10.05 -0.64
N GLN A 4 -13.79 -11.16 0.08
CA GLN A 4 -14.08 -11.22 1.52
C GLN A 4 -12.95 -11.99 2.20
N ILE A 5 -12.25 -11.37 3.14
CA ILE A 5 -11.23 -12.07 3.94
C ILE A 5 -11.95 -12.98 4.92
N THR A 6 -11.60 -14.26 4.90
CA THR A 6 -12.09 -15.23 5.86
C THR A 6 -11.19 -15.26 7.10
N ALA A 7 -11.68 -15.85 8.20
CA ALA A 7 -10.85 -16.08 9.38
C ALA A 7 -9.62 -16.96 9.07
N HIS A 8 -9.73 -17.85 8.08
CA HIS A 8 -8.60 -18.68 7.63
C HIS A 8 -7.53 -17.82 6.94
N ASP A 9 -7.94 -16.91 6.06
CA ASP A 9 -7.04 -15.99 5.36
C ASP A 9 -6.30 -15.07 6.35
N SER A 10 -7.00 -14.53 7.35
CA SER A 10 -6.37 -13.77 8.43
C SER A 10 -5.34 -14.61 9.19
N SER A 11 -5.65 -15.88 9.49
CA SER A 11 -4.70 -16.78 10.16
C SER A 11 -3.44 -17.00 9.32
N ILE A 12 -3.59 -17.24 8.02
CA ILE A 12 -2.46 -17.38 7.08
C ILE A 12 -1.62 -16.10 7.09
N PHE A 13 -2.26 -14.93 6.97
CA PHE A 13 -1.55 -13.66 6.97
C PHE A 13 -0.79 -13.42 8.28
N HIS A 14 -1.36 -13.75 9.43
CA HIS A 14 -0.68 -13.58 10.72
C HIS A 14 0.47 -14.57 10.93
N GLU A 15 0.36 -15.80 10.39
CA GLU A 15 1.41 -16.82 10.48
C GLU A 15 2.57 -16.54 9.52
N PHE A 16 2.27 -16.21 8.26
CA PHE A 16 3.27 -16.07 7.19
C PHE A 16 3.65 -14.62 6.88
N HIS A 17 3.00 -13.66 7.52
CA HIS A 17 3.16 -12.21 7.28
C HIS A 17 2.86 -11.78 5.83
N SER A 18 2.26 -12.66 5.04
CA SER A 18 1.90 -12.42 3.65
C SER A 18 0.75 -13.33 3.23
N ILE A 19 -0.06 -12.87 2.29
CA ILE A 19 -1.11 -13.64 1.63
C ILE A 19 -1.31 -13.15 0.20
N SER A 20 -1.62 -14.06 -0.71
CA SER A 20 -1.87 -13.76 -2.13
C SER A 20 -3.22 -14.27 -2.56
N PHE A 21 -3.88 -13.51 -3.43
CA PHE A 21 -5.19 -13.80 -3.98
C PHE A 21 -5.20 -13.57 -5.48
N ASP A 22 -5.70 -14.54 -6.23
CA ASP A 22 -5.70 -14.49 -7.68
C ASP A 22 -6.93 -13.72 -8.20
N SER A 23 -6.76 -13.01 -9.31
CA SER A 23 -7.86 -12.39 -10.07
C SER A 23 -8.78 -11.47 -9.23
N CYS A 24 -8.22 -10.73 -8.28
CA CYS A 24 -8.99 -9.81 -7.43
C CYS A 24 -9.50 -8.58 -8.20
N PHE A 25 -8.74 -8.16 -9.22
CA PHE A 25 -9.03 -7.00 -10.04
C PHE A 25 -9.54 -7.44 -11.42
N THR A 26 -10.59 -6.81 -11.89
CA THR A 26 -10.99 -6.91 -13.30
C THR A 26 -9.92 -6.31 -14.19
N GLN A 27 -9.83 -6.72 -15.47
CA GLN A 27 -8.88 -6.11 -16.40
C GLN A 27 -8.99 -4.58 -16.48
N GLN A 28 -10.19 -4.02 -16.30
CA GLN A 28 -10.37 -2.57 -16.27
C GLN A 28 -9.76 -1.94 -15.02
N GLU A 29 -9.97 -2.54 -13.84
CA GLU A 29 -9.36 -2.09 -12.58
C GLU A 29 -7.83 -2.27 -12.63
N THR A 30 -7.32 -3.39 -13.16
CA THR A 30 -5.88 -3.63 -13.34
C THR A 30 -5.23 -2.53 -14.18
N ARG A 31 -5.83 -2.12 -15.29
CA ARG A 31 -5.32 -1.00 -16.12
C ARG A 31 -5.28 0.33 -15.36
N VAL A 32 -6.23 0.58 -14.47
CA VAL A 32 -6.23 1.79 -13.61
C VAL A 32 -5.05 1.75 -12.62
N VAL A 33 -4.67 0.56 -12.17
CA VAL A 33 -3.55 0.34 -11.25
C VAL A 33 -2.20 0.38 -11.97
N GLU A 34 -2.10 -0.22 -13.16
CA GLU A 34 -0.88 -0.29 -13.96
C GLU A 34 -0.31 1.08 -14.28
N GLY A 35 -1.08 1.96 -14.92
CA GLY A 35 -0.76 3.38 -15.14
C GLY A 35 0.71 3.77 -15.43
N PRO A 36 1.05 5.06 -15.29
CA PRO A 36 2.43 5.54 -15.44
C PRO A 36 3.33 5.14 -14.24
N PRO A 37 4.64 4.92 -14.43
CA PRO A 37 5.54 4.34 -13.43
C PRO A 37 6.09 5.34 -12.40
N PHE A 38 5.36 6.41 -12.10
CA PHE A 38 5.78 7.38 -11.08
C PHE A 38 5.18 7.07 -9.72
N ARG A 39 5.87 7.54 -8.66
CA ARG A 39 5.41 7.47 -7.27
C ARG A 39 4.24 8.43 -7.00
N ASP A 40 3.35 8.01 -6.11
CA ASP A 40 2.17 8.75 -5.68
C ASP A 40 1.20 9.08 -6.81
N LYS A 41 0.92 8.07 -7.65
CA LYS A 41 -0.11 8.07 -8.69
C LYS A 41 -1.44 8.63 -8.18
N TRP A 42 -1.86 8.31 -6.95
CA TRP A 42 -3.15 8.77 -6.41
C TRP A 42 -3.30 10.29 -6.35
N ARG A 43 -2.20 11.05 -6.36
CA ARG A 43 -2.23 12.51 -6.33
C ARG A 43 -2.60 13.13 -7.67
N ARG A 44 -2.52 12.37 -8.76
CA ARG A 44 -2.73 12.83 -10.14
C ARG A 44 -3.82 12.06 -10.87
N ASP A 45 -4.32 10.97 -10.28
CA ASP A 45 -5.32 10.11 -10.89
C ASP A 45 -6.46 9.86 -9.91
N ASP A 46 -7.54 10.62 -10.09
CA ASP A 46 -8.77 10.50 -9.31
C ASP A 46 -9.44 9.13 -9.47
N THR A 47 -9.28 8.47 -10.61
CA THR A 47 -9.86 7.14 -10.84
C THR A 47 -9.15 6.11 -9.98
N PHE A 48 -7.82 6.19 -9.91
CA PHE A 48 -7.01 5.35 -9.03
C PHE A 48 -7.25 5.66 -7.56
N LEU A 49 -7.37 6.94 -7.18
CA LEU A 49 -7.71 7.30 -5.80
C LEU A 49 -9.11 6.81 -5.40
N LYS A 50 -10.09 6.86 -6.31
CA LYS A 50 -11.43 6.29 -6.10
C LYS A 50 -11.37 4.77 -5.92
N LEU A 51 -10.54 4.08 -6.69
CA LEU A 51 -10.32 2.64 -6.55
C LEU A 51 -9.73 2.29 -5.19
N ILE A 52 -8.70 3.01 -4.72
CA ILE A 52 -8.12 2.82 -3.38
C ILE A 52 -9.15 3.12 -2.27
N ARG A 53 -10.02 4.12 -2.49
CA ARG A 53 -11.10 4.49 -1.56
C ARG A 53 -12.32 3.56 -1.59
N SER A 54 -12.35 2.57 -2.49
CA SER A 54 -13.46 1.63 -2.59
C SER A 54 -13.70 0.89 -1.26
N ALA A 55 -14.93 0.44 -1.03
CA ALA A 55 -15.24 -0.31 0.18
C ALA A 55 -14.41 -1.60 0.25
N GLU A 56 -14.23 -2.24 -0.90
CA GLU A 56 -13.54 -3.50 -1.04
C GLU A 56 -12.04 -3.37 -0.73
N MET A 57 -11.35 -2.33 -1.24
CA MET A 57 -9.95 -2.08 -0.87
C MET A 57 -9.79 -1.76 0.60
N ARG A 58 -10.75 -1.01 1.17
CA ARG A 58 -10.70 -0.69 2.60
C ARG A 58 -10.92 -1.93 3.45
N SER A 59 -11.89 -2.78 3.11
CA SER A 59 -12.17 -4.02 3.85
C SER A 59 -10.94 -4.92 3.93
N LEU A 60 -10.18 -5.08 2.84
CA LEU A 60 -8.93 -5.87 2.85
C LEU A 60 -7.96 -5.38 3.94
N VAL A 61 -7.76 -4.06 4.04
CA VAL A 61 -6.86 -3.47 5.03
C VAL A 61 -7.42 -3.64 6.44
N VAL A 62 -8.70 -3.33 6.65
CA VAL A 62 -9.34 -3.43 7.98
C VAL A 62 -9.36 -4.87 8.49
N GLU A 63 -9.71 -5.84 7.65
CA GLU A 63 -9.85 -7.25 8.03
C GLU A 63 -8.51 -7.88 8.42
N LEU A 64 -7.39 -7.43 7.82
CA LEU A 64 -6.06 -7.96 8.11
C LEU A 64 -5.29 -7.19 9.19
N THR A 65 -5.61 -5.92 9.42
CA THR A 65 -4.88 -5.06 10.36
C THR A 65 -5.68 -4.75 11.63
N GLY A 66 -7.00 -4.89 11.60
CA GLY A 66 -7.90 -4.42 12.66
C GLY A 66 -8.10 -2.90 12.69
N GLU A 67 -7.42 -2.14 11.83
CA GLU A 67 -7.43 -0.69 11.86
C GLU A 67 -8.57 -0.10 11.03
N SER A 68 -9.59 0.44 11.71
CA SER A 68 -10.74 1.08 11.05
C SER A 68 -10.41 2.41 10.36
N ARG A 69 -9.26 3.01 10.70
CA ARG A 69 -8.77 4.27 10.15
C ARG A 69 -7.29 4.16 9.86
N PHE A 70 -6.91 4.41 8.62
CA PHE A 70 -5.52 4.30 8.16
C PHE A 70 -5.22 5.37 7.12
N ARG A 71 -3.95 5.59 6.81
CA ARG A 71 -3.49 6.54 5.80
C ARG A 71 -2.94 5.81 4.60
N LEU A 72 -3.16 6.39 3.42
CA LEU A 72 -2.36 6.07 2.26
C LEU A 72 -1.00 6.78 2.39
N LEU A 73 0.08 6.01 2.47
CA LEU A 73 1.44 6.52 2.66
C LEU A 73 2.10 6.80 1.32
N PHE A 74 2.21 5.77 0.48
CA PHE A 74 2.75 5.87 -0.86
C PHE A 74 2.25 4.75 -1.78
N ASP A 75 2.48 4.93 -3.06
CA ASP A 75 2.27 3.99 -4.13
C ASP A 75 3.41 4.15 -5.11
N THR A 76 3.89 3.05 -5.65
CA THR A 76 4.96 3.07 -6.64
C THR A 76 4.84 1.88 -7.56
N TRP A 77 5.26 2.07 -8.79
CA TRP A 77 5.47 0.97 -9.70
C TRP A 77 6.71 0.17 -9.29
N ILE A 78 6.63 -1.14 -9.41
CA ILE A 78 7.71 -2.07 -9.14
C ILE A 78 7.89 -2.97 -10.37
N GLU A 79 9.14 -3.15 -10.81
CA GLU A 79 9.48 -3.96 -11.97
C GLU A 79 10.50 -5.00 -11.56
N ASN A 80 10.06 -6.27 -11.54
CA ASN A 80 10.88 -7.44 -11.30
C ASN A 80 11.88 -7.27 -10.12
N LYS A 81 11.40 -6.73 -9.00
CA LYS A 81 12.23 -6.43 -7.83
C LYS A 81 11.59 -6.95 -6.55
N PRO A 82 12.41 -7.33 -5.55
CA PRO A 82 11.88 -7.62 -4.23
C PRO A 82 11.31 -6.35 -3.60
N VAL A 83 10.34 -6.54 -2.71
CA VAL A 83 9.73 -5.44 -1.96
C VAL A 83 10.05 -5.61 -0.47
N SER A 84 10.48 -4.53 0.15
CA SER A 84 10.65 -4.46 1.60
C SER A 84 10.10 -3.14 2.11
N LEU A 85 9.11 -3.22 3.01
CA LEU A 85 8.53 -2.02 3.64
C LEU A 85 9.44 -1.43 4.70
N GLN A 86 10.38 -2.21 5.24
CA GLN A 86 11.40 -1.72 6.18
C GLN A 86 12.31 -0.67 5.55
N LYS A 87 12.41 -0.69 4.21
CA LYS A 87 13.18 0.30 3.45
C LYS A 87 12.42 1.57 3.16
N ALA A 88 11.16 1.71 3.57
CA ALA A 88 10.38 2.91 3.32
C ALA A 88 10.67 4.00 4.37
N ALA A 89 10.59 5.27 3.97
CA ALA A 89 10.84 6.43 4.83
C ALA A 89 9.67 6.75 5.80
N PHE A 90 9.01 5.72 6.35
CA PHE A 90 7.84 5.88 7.19
C PHE A 90 7.85 4.96 8.40
N GLN A 91 7.50 5.51 9.57
CA GLN A 91 7.20 4.73 10.77
C GLN A 91 5.68 4.59 10.92
N GLY A 92 5.23 3.44 11.43
CA GLY A 92 3.80 3.11 11.59
C GLY A 92 3.17 2.63 10.29
N ILE A 93 3.91 1.89 9.47
CA ILE A 93 3.35 1.17 8.32
C ILE A 93 2.50 0.02 8.86
N LEU A 94 1.32 -0.18 8.29
CA LEU A 94 0.41 -1.27 8.66
C LEU A 94 0.55 -2.45 7.72
N ILE A 95 0.48 -2.18 6.41
CA ILE A 95 0.43 -3.22 5.38
C ILE A 95 0.87 -2.67 4.02
N GLY A 96 1.55 -3.50 3.25
CA GLY A 96 1.82 -3.30 1.84
C GLY A 96 0.90 -4.18 1.00
N LEU A 97 0.46 -3.66 -0.14
CA LEU A 97 -0.37 -4.36 -1.10
C LEU A 97 0.26 -4.21 -2.47
N VAL A 98 0.53 -5.31 -3.15
CA VAL A 98 0.95 -5.33 -4.55
C VAL A 98 -0.21 -5.83 -5.39
N VAL A 99 -0.62 -5.04 -6.39
CA VAL A 99 -1.46 -5.51 -7.50
C VAL A 99 -0.56 -5.74 -8.69
N ASP A 100 -0.50 -6.98 -9.19
CA ASP A 100 0.30 -7.31 -10.37
C ASP A 100 -0.43 -7.00 -11.69
N VAL A 101 0.26 -7.22 -12.80
CA VAL A 101 -0.26 -7.00 -14.17
C VAL A 101 -1.38 -7.96 -14.58
N GLU A 102 -1.59 -9.03 -13.83
CA GLU A 102 -2.67 -10.00 -14.05
C GLU A 102 -3.90 -9.67 -13.18
N GLY A 103 -3.78 -8.71 -12.26
CA GLY A 103 -4.83 -8.34 -11.31
C GLY A 103 -4.85 -9.21 -10.05
N ASN A 104 -3.80 -9.98 -9.79
CA ASN A 104 -3.62 -10.67 -8.53
C ASN A 104 -3.17 -9.67 -7.45
N VAL A 105 -3.52 -9.95 -6.21
CA VAL A 105 -3.22 -9.10 -5.07
C VAL A 105 -2.37 -9.89 -4.09
N THR A 106 -1.24 -9.33 -3.70
CA THR A 106 -0.43 -9.84 -2.58
C THR A 106 -0.38 -8.79 -1.48
N LEU A 107 -0.81 -9.15 -0.28
CA LEU A 107 -0.71 -8.31 0.91
C LEU A 107 0.39 -8.84 1.83
N PHE A 108 1.17 -7.94 2.42
CA PHE A 108 2.24 -8.33 3.33
C PHE A 108 2.45 -7.30 4.45
N SER A 109 2.80 -7.82 5.62
CA SER A 109 3.17 -7.05 6.80
C SER A 109 4.52 -6.36 6.62
N PRO A 110 4.80 -5.25 7.33
CA PRO A 110 6.14 -4.68 7.42
C PRO A 110 7.21 -5.63 7.96
N LEU A 111 6.78 -6.67 8.69
CA LEU A 111 7.66 -7.73 9.20
C LEU A 111 8.08 -8.73 8.11
N TYR A 112 7.47 -8.66 6.93
CA TYR A 112 7.78 -9.55 5.82
C TYR A 112 9.05 -9.10 5.10
N GLU A 113 10.09 -9.92 5.19
CA GLU A 113 11.33 -9.80 4.42
C GLU A 113 11.42 -10.93 3.41
N ASN A 114 10.69 -10.84 2.29
CA ASN A 114 10.89 -11.78 1.20
C ASN A 114 11.70 -11.17 0.07
N ASN A 115 13.00 -11.45 0.13
CA ASN A 115 13.95 -11.03 -0.91
C ASN A 115 13.96 -11.98 -2.13
N ALA A 116 13.20 -13.08 -2.11
CA ALA A 116 13.16 -14.07 -3.19
C ALA A 116 12.00 -13.85 -4.18
N LEU A 117 10.88 -13.30 -3.73
CA LEU A 117 9.75 -12.99 -4.61
C LEU A 117 9.97 -11.67 -5.34
N LEU A 118 10.02 -11.74 -6.66
CA LEU A 118 10.08 -10.58 -7.54
C LEU A 118 8.67 -10.24 -7.99
N TYR A 119 8.32 -8.97 -7.84
CA TYR A 119 7.00 -8.48 -8.23
C TYR A 119 7.13 -7.51 -9.40
N THR A 120 6.17 -7.59 -10.31
CA THR A 120 5.92 -6.57 -11.33
C THR A 120 4.48 -6.10 -11.17
N GLY A 121 4.31 -4.82 -10.80
CA GLY A 121 2.99 -4.30 -10.45
C GLY A 121 3.04 -2.97 -9.72
N ARG A 122 1.94 -2.62 -9.06
CA ARG A 122 1.81 -1.42 -8.25
C ARG A 122 1.84 -1.80 -6.77
N LEU A 123 2.85 -1.32 -6.06
CA LEU A 123 2.87 -1.32 -4.60
C LEU A 123 2.02 -0.16 -4.09
N ILE A 124 1.16 -0.42 -3.11
CA ILE A 124 0.34 0.54 -2.38
C ILE A 124 0.58 0.28 -0.90
N VAL A 125 0.94 1.31 -0.14
CA VAL A 125 1.33 1.17 1.26
C VAL A 125 0.41 1.98 2.16
N PHE A 126 -0.12 1.32 3.19
CA PHE A 126 -0.99 1.91 4.18
C PHE A 126 -0.30 1.98 5.54
N GLY A 127 -0.62 3.01 6.32
CA GLY A 127 -0.06 3.25 7.63
C GLY A 127 -1.08 3.75 8.64
N GLU A 128 -0.66 3.81 9.88
CA GLU A 128 -1.44 4.37 10.99
C GLU A 128 -1.80 5.84 10.75
N VAL A 129 -2.84 6.33 11.41
CA VAL A 129 -3.21 7.75 11.36
C VAL A 129 -2.11 8.67 11.92
N ASN A 130 -1.25 8.13 12.79
CA ASN A 130 -0.15 8.85 13.44
C ASN A 130 1.23 8.52 12.84
N SER A 131 1.30 7.90 11.66
CA SER A 131 2.57 7.60 10.99
C SER A 131 3.47 8.83 10.90
N LEU A 132 4.78 8.58 11.01
CA LEU A 132 5.81 9.61 10.95
C LEU A 132 6.60 9.49 9.66
N TYR A 133 6.95 10.64 9.09
CA TYR A 133 7.99 10.71 8.07
C TYR A 133 9.35 10.57 8.75
N ILE A 134 10.14 9.56 8.37
CA ILE A 134 11.47 9.31 8.96
C ILE A 134 12.55 9.41 7.89
N TYR A 135 13.79 9.62 8.31
CA TYR A 135 14.89 9.55 7.36
C TYR A 135 15.20 8.10 7.03
N GLN A 136 15.18 7.78 5.73
CA GLN A 136 15.64 6.49 5.24
C GLN A 136 16.49 6.73 3.98
N PRO A 137 17.81 6.46 4.02
CA PRO A 137 18.73 6.81 2.94
C PRO A 137 18.43 6.07 1.63
N GLU A 138 17.87 4.86 1.71
CA GLU A 138 17.57 4.03 0.53
C GLU A 138 16.26 4.43 -0.18
N ASP A 139 15.37 5.17 0.48
CA ASP A 139 14.10 5.63 -0.08
C ASP A 139 14.22 7.06 -0.62
N THR A 140 15.00 7.21 -1.68
CA THR A 140 15.33 8.51 -2.28
C THR A 140 14.10 9.23 -2.84
N GLU A 141 13.10 8.48 -3.32
CA GLU A 141 11.85 9.07 -3.82
C GLU A 141 11.05 9.75 -2.70
N SER A 142 11.02 9.17 -1.50
CA SER A 142 10.40 9.81 -0.32
C SER A 142 11.09 11.09 0.11
N HIS A 143 12.35 11.33 -0.26
CA HIS A 143 13.03 12.60 0.07
C HIS A 143 12.36 13.80 -0.61
N ALA A 144 11.59 13.55 -1.67
CA ALA A 144 10.76 14.55 -2.32
C ALA A 144 9.67 15.12 -1.39
N TYR A 145 9.33 14.47 -0.27
CA TYR A 145 8.27 14.98 0.62
C TYR A 145 8.63 16.29 1.33
N LYS A 146 9.91 16.64 1.41
CA LYS A 146 10.36 17.96 1.87
C LYS A 146 9.75 19.10 1.06
N GLN A 147 9.48 18.88 -0.23
CA GLN A 147 8.84 19.88 -1.09
C GLN A 147 7.39 20.20 -0.68
N PHE A 148 6.75 19.31 0.06
CA PHE A 148 5.40 19.52 0.63
C PHE A 148 5.46 20.04 2.08
N GLY A 149 6.63 20.50 2.53
CA GLY A 149 6.81 21.11 3.84
C GLY A 149 6.99 20.12 5.00
N TYR A 150 7.37 18.87 4.73
CA TYR A 150 7.67 17.88 5.77
C TYR A 150 9.16 17.86 6.16
N ALA A 151 9.41 17.78 7.45
CA ALA A 151 10.71 17.44 8.04
C ALA A 151 10.68 16.01 8.61
N TYR A 152 11.85 15.38 8.74
CA TYR A 152 11.94 14.08 9.41
C TYR A 152 11.49 14.22 10.87
N GLY A 153 10.68 13.26 11.34
CA GLY A 153 9.98 13.28 12.62
C GLY A 153 8.57 13.87 12.56
N ASP A 154 8.19 14.52 11.45
CA ASP A 154 6.84 15.07 11.30
C ASP A 154 5.79 13.96 11.20
N ARG A 155 4.66 14.20 11.87
CA ARG A 155 3.44 13.42 11.64
C ARG A 155 2.91 13.69 10.25
N LEU A 156 2.56 12.63 9.54
CA LEU A 156 1.88 12.74 8.26
C LEU A 156 0.49 13.34 8.45
N LYS A 157 0.17 14.37 7.68
CA LYS A 157 -1.05 15.15 7.81
C LYS A 157 -1.61 15.55 6.44
N ASN A 158 -2.80 16.16 6.47
CA ASN A 158 -3.44 16.80 5.32
C ASN A 158 -3.78 15.84 4.15
N GLU A 159 -4.10 16.42 3.00
CA GLU A 159 -4.52 15.74 1.77
C GLU A 159 -3.41 14.96 1.05
N HIS A 160 -2.13 15.27 1.34
CA HIS A 160 -0.99 14.54 0.78
C HIS A 160 -0.88 13.10 1.28
N PHE A 161 -1.45 12.80 2.45
CA PHE A 161 -1.49 11.47 3.06
C PHE A 161 -2.93 11.21 3.57
N PRO A 162 -3.89 10.99 2.65
CA PRO A 162 -5.31 11.01 2.99
C PRO A 162 -5.64 9.89 3.99
N VAL A 163 -6.50 10.22 4.96
CA VAL A 163 -7.09 9.22 5.86
C VAL A 163 -8.21 8.50 5.12
N LEU A 164 -8.18 7.19 5.19
CA LEU A 164 -9.18 6.25 4.72
C LEU A 164 -9.88 5.66 5.95
N THR A 165 -11.19 5.53 5.89
CA THR A 165 -12.03 5.08 7.01
C THR A 165 -13.09 4.14 6.47
N LEU A 166 -13.43 3.04 7.13
CA LEU A 166 -14.66 2.29 6.80
C LEU A 166 -15.85 3.14 7.28
N GLN A 167 -16.75 3.55 6.38
CA GLN A 167 -18.02 4.20 6.74
C GLN A 167 -19.12 3.15 6.71
#